data_AF-D2Q926-F1
#
_entry.id   AF-D2Q926-F1
#
_cell.length_a   1.000
_cell.length_b   1.000
_cell.length_c   1.000
_cell.angle_alpha   90.00
_cell.angle_beta   90.00
_cell.angle_gamma   90.00
#
_symmetry.space_group_name_H-M   'P 1'
#
loop_
_entity.id
_entity.type
_entity.pdbx_description
1 polymer ?
#
loop_
_entity_poly.entity_id
_entity_poly.type
_entity_poly.pdbx_seq_one_letter_code
_entity_poly.pdbx_strand_id
1 'polypeptide(L)'
;MVLAVMRKSINPVLRGVSWFYIWFFRGTPVYTQLVFWGLFAVLIPRIGIGIPFTSIEFWSVDSQSVITAFNAAWLGLVLNEAAYLAEIVRAGLEAVDPGQTEAAKALGMKRSLIMRRIVLPQAMRIIIPPTGNEFIGMLKTTSLVNAVPFTLELQFATTAIATRLYKPIPLLIVACIWYLVITSILMIIQSRLEKHFGKGFDARPAGARGKQTPLPGKTEGEPQDDINKQNEATFAGMNA
;
A
#
# COMPACT_ATOMS: atom_id res chain seq x y z
N MET A 1 4.62 9.99 1.18
CA MET A 1 5.52 10.75 2.10
C MET A 1 4.79 11.85 2.86
N VAL A 2 4.23 12.87 2.20
CA VAL A 2 3.54 13.99 2.89
C VAL A 2 2.40 13.51 3.78
N LEU A 3 1.49 12.67 3.26
CA LEU A 3 0.40 12.08 4.03
C LEU A 3 0.89 11.30 5.27
N ALA A 4 1.92 10.46 5.10
CA ALA A 4 2.51 9.71 6.21
C ALA A 4 3.10 10.64 7.30
N VAL A 5 3.77 11.72 6.89
CA VAL A 5 4.32 12.72 7.82
C VAL A 5 3.20 13.52 8.50
N MET A 6 2.13 13.88 7.78
CA MET A 6 0.94 14.55 8.34
C MET A 6 0.29 13.70 9.42
N ARG A 7 0.19 12.38 9.23
CA ARG A 7 -0.34 11.45 10.25
C ARG A 7 0.51 11.38 11.52
N LYS A 8 1.83 11.58 11.41
CA LYS A 8 2.77 11.67 12.54
C LYS A 8 2.91 13.10 13.10
N SER A 9 2.18 14.07 12.54
CA SER A 9 2.23 15.45 13.00
C SER A 9 1.55 15.62 14.35
N ILE A 10 2.03 16.58 15.14
CA ILE A 10 1.43 17.00 16.41
C ILE A 10 0.15 17.81 16.15
N ASN A 11 0.03 18.43 14.97
CA ASN A 11 -1.16 19.21 14.61
C ASN A 11 -2.38 18.28 14.39
N PRO A 12 -3.45 18.42 15.19
CA PRO A 12 -4.62 17.55 15.13
C PRO A 12 -5.37 17.64 13.80
N VAL A 13 -5.35 18.79 13.12
CA VAL A 13 -6.00 18.98 11.81
C VAL A 13 -5.29 18.16 10.73
N LEU A 14 -3.96 18.27 10.65
CA LEU A 14 -3.16 17.51 9.67
C LEU A 14 -3.28 16.00 9.90
N ARG A 15 -3.31 15.58 11.17
CA ARG A 15 -3.52 14.19 11.55
C ARG A 15 -4.91 13.70 11.18
N GLY A 16 -5.96 14.50 11.44
CA GLY A 16 -7.34 14.17 11.13
C GLY A 16 -7.58 14.02 9.62
N VAL A 17 -7.12 14.98 8.81
CA VAL A 17 -7.24 14.93 7.35
C VAL A 17 -6.54 13.71 6.77
N SER A 18 -5.29 13.44 7.20
CA SER A 18 -4.58 12.25 6.71
C SER A 18 -5.21 10.94 7.18
N TRP A 19 -5.74 10.91 8.40
CA TRP A 19 -6.45 9.74 8.91
C TRP A 19 -7.70 9.44 8.08
N PHE A 20 -8.53 10.46 7.84
CA PHE A 20 -9.75 10.34 7.05
C PHE A 20 -9.44 9.91 5.61
N TYR A 21 -8.47 10.56 4.96
CA TYR A 21 -8.04 10.19 3.60
C TYR A 21 -7.66 8.71 3.52
N ILE A 22 -6.76 8.25 4.39
CA ILE A 22 -6.27 6.87 4.37
C ILE A 22 -7.41 5.89 4.68
N TRP A 23 -8.25 6.20 5.67
CA TRP A 23 -9.41 5.38 6.03
C TRP A 23 -10.39 5.25 4.87
N PHE A 24 -10.73 6.36 4.22
CA PHE A 24 -11.69 6.39 3.11
C PHE A 24 -11.19 5.60 1.90
N PHE A 25 -9.97 5.88 1.42
CA PHE A 25 -9.45 5.28 0.19
C PHE A 25 -9.09 3.80 0.35
N ARG A 26 -8.67 3.38 1.55
CA ARG A 26 -8.41 1.95 1.85
C ARG A 26 -9.66 1.18 2.28
N GLY A 27 -10.67 1.89 2.80
CA GLY A 27 -11.93 1.31 3.26
C GLY A 27 -12.97 1.13 2.16
N THR A 28 -12.76 1.71 0.98
CA THR A 28 -13.69 1.63 -0.16
C THR A 28 -13.08 0.82 -1.31
N PRO A 29 -13.86 -0.02 -2.01
CA PRO A 29 -13.36 -0.79 -3.14
C PRO A 29 -12.84 0.09 -4.27
N VAL A 30 -11.66 -0.25 -4.81
CA VAL A 30 -11.02 0.50 -5.91
C VAL A 30 -11.93 0.56 -7.14
N TYR A 31 -12.61 -0.54 -7.48
CA TYR A 31 -13.54 -0.59 -8.60
C TYR A 31 -14.65 0.47 -8.47
N THR A 32 -15.25 0.61 -7.29
CA THR A 32 -16.28 1.62 -7.02
C THR A 32 -15.74 3.04 -7.17
N GLN A 33 -14.51 3.29 -6.69
CA GLN A 33 -13.85 4.58 -6.88
C GLN A 33 -13.66 4.87 -8.37
N LEU A 34 -13.17 3.90 -9.15
CA LEU A 34 -12.95 4.07 -10.59
C LEU A 34 -14.24 4.35 -11.35
N VAL A 35 -15.34 3.67 -11.04
CA VAL A 35 -16.66 3.98 -11.60
C VAL A 35 -17.06 5.42 -11.27
N PHE A 36 -16.91 5.84 -10.01
CA PHE A 36 -17.24 7.20 -9.58
C PHE A 36 -16.43 8.25 -10.36
N TRP A 37 -15.11 8.05 -10.49
CA TRP A 37 -14.25 8.96 -11.26
C TRP A 37 -14.57 8.95 -12.74
N GLY A 38 -14.89 7.79 -13.32
CA GLY A 38 -15.32 7.67 -14.72
C GLY A 38 -16.63 8.39 -15.02
N LEU A 39 -17.51 8.54 -14.02
CA LEU A 39 -18.79 9.24 -14.10
C LEU A 39 -18.71 10.70 -13.61
N PHE A 40 -17.54 11.18 -13.18
CA PHE A 40 -17.42 12.50 -12.56
C PHE A 40 -17.87 13.65 -13.47
N ALA A 41 -17.55 13.58 -14.77
CA ALA A 41 -18.01 14.59 -15.74
C ALA A 41 -19.54 14.59 -15.93
N VAL A 42 -20.23 13.47 -15.63
CA VAL A 42 -21.70 13.41 -15.62
C VAL A 42 -22.25 14.02 -14.33
N LEU A 43 -21.58 13.79 -13.19
CA LEU A 43 -21.98 14.33 -11.89
C LEU A 43 -21.80 15.85 -11.80
N ILE A 44 -20.69 16.36 -12.33
CA ILE A 44 -20.36 17.79 -12.35
C ILE A 44 -20.04 18.16 -13.80
N PRO A 45 -21.03 18.59 -14.61
CA PRO A 45 -20.83 18.86 -16.03
C PRO A 45 -19.96 20.09 -16.32
N ARG A 46 -19.92 21.05 -15.40
CA ARG A 46 -19.09 22.25 -15.51
C ARG A 46 -18.27 22.44 -14.25
N ILE A 47 -16.95 22.51 -14.41
CA ILE A 47 -16.04 22.96 -13.36
C ILE A 47 -15.88 24.45 -13.57
N GLY A 48 -16.49 25.24 -12.68
CA GLY A 48 -16.37 26.68 -12.71
C GLY A 48 -16.09 27.27 -11.33
N ILE A 49 -15.38 28.39 -11.34
CA ILE A 49 -15.26 29.26 -10.17
C ILE A 49 -16.41 30.26 -10.27
N GLY A 50 -17.43 30.05 -9.45
CA GLY A 50 -18.59 30.91 -9.32
C GLY A 50 -18.99 31.03 -7.86
N ILE A 51 -19.95 31.90 -7.57
CA ILE A 51 -20.55 31.96 -6.24
C ILE A 51 -21.52 30.77 -6.14
N PRO A 52 -21.30 29.80 -5.22
CA PRO A 52 -22.24 28.70 -5.05
C PRO A 52 -23.65 29.27 -4.77
N PHE A 53 -24.67 28.71 -5.42
CA PHE A 53 -26.07 29.14 -5.37
C PHE A 53 -26.42 30.46 -6.10
N THR A 54 -25.51 31.00 -6.93
CA THR A 54 -25.80 32.16 -7.80
C THR A 54 -25.43 31.84 -9.26
N SER A 55 -26.05 32.52 -10.22
CA SER A 55 -25.79 32.40 -11.67
C SER A 55 -24.52 33.13 -12.14
N ILE A 56 -23.61 33.52 -11.24
CA ILE A 56 -22.39 34.25 -11.57
C ILE A 56 -21.23 33.25 -11.62
N GLU A 57 -20.81 32.92 -12.83
CA GLU A 57 -19.61 32.13 -13.11
C GLU A 57 -18.50 33.07 -13.60
N PHE A 58 -17.38 33.17 -12.86
CA PHE A 58 -16.23 33.98 -13.24
C PHE A 58 -15.36 33.27 -14.28
N TRP A 59 -15.34 31.94 -14.23
CA TRP A 59 -14.64 31.08 -15.17
C TRP A 59 -15.31 29.71 -15.15
N SER A 60 -15.61 29.14 -16.31
CA SER A 60 -16.18 27.79 -16.42
C SER A 60 -15.44 27.02 -17.50
N VAL A 61 -15.12 25.76 -17.22
CA VAL A 61 -14.61 24.81 -18.20
C VAL A 61 -15.51 23.59 -18.17
N ASP A 62 -15.78 23.05 -19.35
CA ASP A 62 -16.49 21.79 -19.49
C ASP A 62 -15.67 20.68 -18.81
N SER A 63 -16.28 20.02 -17.84
CA SER A 63 -15.61 18.97 -17.07
C SER A 63 -15.15 17.82 -17.96
N GLN A 64 -15.79 17.59 -19.10
CA GLN A 64 -15.40 16.57 -20.05
C GLN A 64 -14.07 16.88 -20.75
N SER A 65 -13.69 18.15 -20.85
CA SER A 65 -12.38 18.55 -21.38
C SER A 65 -11.25 18.32 -20.38
N VAL A 66 -11.55 18.35 -19.07
CA VAL A 66 -10.57 18.18 -17.98
C VAL A 66 -10.51 16.73 -17.51
N ILE A 67 -11.66 16.09 -17.33
CA ILE A 67 -11.82 14.71 -16.84
C ILE A 67 -12.05 13.81 -18.04
N THR A 68 -11.00 13.65 -18.83
CA THR A 68 -10.93 12.63 -19.87
C THR A 68 -10.94 11.23 -19.25
N ALA A 69 -11.26 10.19 -20.02
CA ALA A 69 -11.23 8.80 -19.53
C ALA A 69 -9.87 8.41 -18.93
N PHE A 70 -8.78 8.89 -19.52
CA PHE A 70 -7.43 8.71 -18.97
C PHE A 70 -7.26 9.42 -17.62
N ASN A 71 -7.65 10.70 -17.52
CA ASN A 71 -7.51 11.47 -16.28
C ASN A 71 -8.37 10.90 -15.15
N ALA A 72 -9.59 10.43 -15.45
CA ALA A 72 -10.46 9.77 -14.48
C ALA A 72 -9.82 8.47 -13.93
N ALA A 73 -9.32 7.62 -14.83
CA ALA A 73 -8.63 6.38 -14.45
C ALA A 73 -7.37 6.66 -13.64
N TRP A 74 -6.54 7.59 -14.11
CA TRP A 74 -5.31 8.02 -13.46
C TRP A 74 -5.58 8.56 -12.05
N LEU A 75 -6.56 9.46 -11.91
CA LEU A 75 -6.88 10.09 -10.64
C LEU A 75 -7.44 9.07 -9.63
N GLY A 76 -8.32 8.16 -10.08
CA GLY A 76 -8.84 7.09 -9.23
C GLY A 76 -7.75 6.14 -8.73
N LEU A 77 -6.86 5.69 -9.61
CA LEU A 77 -5.73 4.83 -9.23
C LEU A 77 -4.75 5.57 -8.32
N VAL A 78 -4.34 6.80 -8.66
CA VAL A 78 -3.36 7.57 -7.88
C VAL A 78 -3.85 7.87 -6.48
N LEU A 79 -5.12 8.27 -6.32
CA LEU A 79 -5.66 8.57 -5.00
C LEU A 79 -5.73 7.32 -4.12
N ASN A 80 -6.17 6.21 -4.70
CA ASN A 80 -6.20 4.93 -4.01
C ASN A 80 -4.79 4.49 -3.59
N GLU A 81 -3.88 4.42 -4.54
CA GLU A 81 -2.50 3.97 -4.35
C GLU A 81 -1.73 4.87 -3.37
N ALA A 82 -1.95 6.18 -3.41
CA ALA A 82 -1.34 7.11 -2.47
C ALA A 82 -1.70 6.82 -1.01
N ALA A 83 -2.89 6.26 -0.74
CA ALA A 83 -3.28 5.84 0.60
C ALA A 83 -2.51 4.59 1.06
N TYR A 84 -2.31 3.60 0.19
CA TYR A 84 -1.50 2.41 0.48
C TYR A 84 -0.03 2.76 0.68
N LEU A 85 0.55 3.58 -0.23
CA LEU A 85 1.92 4.07 -0.11
C LEU A 85 2.12 4.93 1.14
N ALA A 86 1.13 5.72 1.56
CA ALA A 86 1.20 6.46 2.81
C ALA A 86 1.35 5.53 4.03
N GLU A 87 0.66 4.39 4.02
CA GLU A 87 0.74 3.41 5.11
C GLU A 87 2.10 2.69 5.13
N ILE A 88 2.61 2.31 3.95
CA ILE A 88 3.95 1.71 3.83
C ILE A 88 5.03 2.66 4.33
N VAL A 89 4.95 3.93 3.93
CA VAL A 89 5.88 4.96 4.42
C VAL A 89 5.77 5.12 5.93
N ARG A 90 4.55 5.14 6.48
CA ARG A 90 4.33 5.24 7.93
C ARG A 90 4.95 4.06 8.66
N ALA A 91 4.69 2.84 8.21
CA ALA A 91 5.25 1.61 8.77
C ALA A 91 6.78 1.61 8.71
N GLY A 92 7.36 2.02 7.57
CA GLY A 92 8.82 2.12 7.43
C GLY A 92 9.46 3.20 8.32
N LEU A 93 8.77 4.32 8.57
CA LEU A 93 9.22 5.35 9.51
C LEU A 93 9.11 4.92 10.98
N GLU A 94 8.18 4.02 11.31
CA GLU A 94 7.99 3.46 12.65
C GLU A 94 8.92 2.28 12.94
N ALA A 95 9.37 1.57 11.90
CA ALA A 95 10.31 0.48 12.01
C ALA A 95 11.75 0.91 12.36
N VAL A 96 12.07 2.21 12.28
CA VAL A 96 13.37 2.74 12.71
C VAL A 96 13.43 2.82 14.24
N ASP A 97 14.49 2.26 14.83
CA ASP A 97 14.71 2.23 16.28
C ASP A 97 14.59 3.64 16.90
N PRO A 98 13.70 3.85 17.90
CA PRO A 98 13.56 5.13 18.59
C PRO A 98 14.86 5.60 19.26
N GLY A 99 15.75 4.69 19.68
CA GLY A 99 17.04 4.99 20.27
C GLY A 99 17.95 5.82 19.35
N GLN A 100 17.85 5.64 18.03
CA GLN A 100 18.56 6.48 17.05
C GLN A 100 18.11 7.94 17.11
N THR A 101 16.81 8.16 17.33
CA THR A 101 16.24 9.50 17.47
C THR A 101 16.59 10.12 18.83
N GLU A 102 16.61 9.33 19.90
CA GLU A 102 16.94 9.77 21.25
C GLU A 102 18.42 10.13 21.40
N ALA A 103 19.33 9.29 20.88
CA ALA A 103 20.76 9.56 20.85
C ALA A 103 21.08 10.84 20.07
N ALA A 104 20.44 11.04 18.90
CA ALA A 104 20.63 12.24 18.10
C ALA A 104 20.12 13.51 18.80
N LYS A 105 19.02 13.41 19.55
CA LYS A 105 18.52 14.51 20.40
C LYS A 105 19.50 14.82 21.52
N ALA A 106 20.08 13.81 22.17
CA ALA A 106 21.08 13.99 23.22
C ALA A 106 22.35 14.70 22.71
N LEU A 107 22.69 14.49 21.43
CA LEU A 107 23.76 15.22 20.72
C LEU A 107 23.35 16.63 20.23
N GLY A 108 22.18 17.13 20.63
CA GLY A 108 21.71 18.49 20.31
C GLY A 108 21.19 18.67 18.88
N MET A 109 20.93 17.58 18.13
CA MET A 109 20.44 17.70 16.76
C MET A 109 18.99 18.20 16.71
N LYS A 110 18.72 19.16 15.81
CA LYS A 110 17.35 19.62 15.51
C LYS A 110 16.52 18.50 14.87
N ARG A 111 15.21 18.45 15.16
CA ARG A 111 14.27 17.41 14.66
C ARG A 111 14.32 17.23 13.13
N SER A 112 14.48 18.31 12.36
CA SER A 112 14.60 18.24 10.90
C SER A 112 15.89 17.57 10.42
N LEU A 113 17.01 17.79 11.11
CA LEU A 113 18.28 17.12 10.84
C LEU A 113 18.20 15.64 11.17
N ILE A 114 17.60 15.28 12.32
CA ILE A 114 17.39 13.89 12.72
C ILE A 114 16.56 13.16 11.67
N MET A 115 15.43 13.77 11.25
CA MET A 115 14.58 13.18 10.22
C MET A 115 15.33 12.99 8.90
N ARG A 116 16.01 14.02 8.38
CA ARG A 116 16.64 13.99 7.06
C ARG A 116 17.89 13.11 7.00
N ARG A 117 18.73 13.11 8.05
CA ARG A 117 20.05 12.47 8.02
C ARG A 117 20.09 11.10 8.71
N ILE A 118 19.17 10.80 9.63
CA ILE A 118 19.20 9.57 10.42
C ILE A 118 17.99 8.70 10.08
N VAL A 119 16.79 9.21 10.30
CA VAL A 119 15.56 8.40 10.19
C VAL A 119 15.23 8.08 8.73
N LEU A 120 15.21 9.09 7.85
CA LEU A 120 14.77 8.90 6.46
C LEU A 120 15.67 7.92 5.68
N PRO A 121 17.01 8.00 5.72
CA PRO A 121 17.86 7.04 5.00
C PRO A 121 17.66 5.59 5.47
N GLN A 122 17.41 5.38 6.77
CA GLN A 122 17.13 4.06 7.34
C GLN A 122 15.73 3.57 6.92
N ALA A 123 14.71 4.41 7.10
CA ALA A 123 13.34 4.11 6.70
C ALA A 123 13.22 3.79 5.20
N MET A 124 13.96 4.49 4.33
CA MET A 124 13.92 4.23 2.89
C MET A 124 14.32 2.80 2.53
N ARG A 125 15.28 2.19 3.25
CA ARG A 125 15.67 0.79 3.03
C ARG A 125 14.54 -0.19 3.39
N ILE A 126 13.64 0.21 4.28
CA ILE A 126 12.48 -0.57 4.71
C ILE A 126 11.27 -0.32 3.77
N ILE A 127 11.13 0.90 3.26
CA ILE A 127 9.99 1.33 2.41
C ILE A 127 10.12 0.81 0.98
N ILE A 128 11.34 0.75 0.43
CA ILE A 128 11.55 0.46 -1.00
C ILE A 128 11.05 -0.94 -1.41
N PRO A 129 11.40 -2.05 -0.71
CA PRO A 129 10.94 -3.38 -1.11
C PRO A 129 9.40 -3.52 -1.18
N PRO A 130 8.62 -3.17 -0.13
CA PRO A 130 7.16 -3.27 -0.21
C PRO A 130 6.55 -2.29 -1.23
N THR A 131 7.16 -1.12 -1.47
CA THR A 131 6.72 -0.20 -2.53
C THR A 131 6.85 -0.82 -3.92
N GLY A 132 7.92 -1.58 -4.18
CA GLY A 132 8.09 -2.31 -5.44
C GLY A 132 7.03 -3.40 -5.63
N ASN A 133 6.69 -4.12 -4.56
CA ASN A 133 5.63 -5.11 -4.59
C ASN A 133 4.24 -4.48 -4.85
N GLU A 134 3.93 -3.36 -4.18
CA GLU A 134 2.70 -2.61 -4.45
C GLU A 134 2.64 -2.12 -5.89
N PHE A 135 3.74 -1.64 -6.47
CA PHE A 135 3.76 -1.21 -7.88
C PHE A 135 3.33 -2.33 -8.85
N ILE A 136 3.77 -3.57 -8.62
CA ILE A 136 3.34 -4.73 -9.41
C ILE A 136 1.88 -5.10 -9.12
N GLY A 137 1.44 -4.96 -7.86
CA GLY A 137 0.04 -5.08 -7.47
C GLY A 137 -0.85 -4.08 -8.20
N MET A 138 -0.42 -2.83 -8.26
CA MET A 138 -1.09 -1.73 -8.93
C MET A 138 -1.20 -1.98 -10.45
N LEU A 139 -0.16 -2.53 -11.09
CA LEU A 139 -0.24 -2.93 -12.50
C LEU A 139 -1.36 -3.95 -12.78
N LYS A 140 -1.57 -4.91 -11.88
CA LYS A 140 -2.71 -5.84 -12.01
C LYS A 140 -4.03 -5.14 -11.69
N THR A 141 -4.03 -4.23 -10.72
CA THR A 141 -5.20 -3.44 -10.32
C THR A 141 -5.65 -2.49 -11.43
N THR A 142 -4.78 -2.08 -12.36
CA THR A 142 -5.20 -1.29 -13.52
C THR A 142 -6.18 -2.04 -14.42
N SER A 143 -6.29 -3.37 -14.33
CA SER A 143 -7.37 -4.12 -15.01
C SER A 143 -8.78 -3.66 -14.58
N LEU A 144 -8.92 -3.11 -13.37
CA LEU A 144 -10.18 -2.53 -12.88
C LEU A 144 -10.53 -1.21 -13.59
N VAL A 145 -9.60 -0.58 -14.29
CA VAL A 145 -9.87 0.61 -15.12
C VAL A 145 -10.82 0.29 -16.27
N ASN A 146 -11.09 -0.99 -16.56
CA ASN A 146 -12.21 -1.40 -17.42
C ASN A 146 -13.58 -0.84 -16.95
N ALA A 147 -13.70 -0.37 -15.70
CA ALA A 147 -14.87 0.34 -15.19
C ALA A 147 -15.02 1.78 -15.73
N VAL A 148 -13.96 2.33 -16.32
CA VAL A 148 -13.88 3.65 -16.95
C VAL A 148 -13.86 3.43 -18.47
N PRO A 149 -14.43 4.34 -19.30
CA PRO A 149 -14.42 4.21 -20.76
C PRO A 149 -13.03 4.49 -21.37
N PHE A 150 -11.97 3.93 -20.80
CA PHE A 150 -10.61 4.04 -21.29
C PHE A 150 -10.25 2.81 -22.15
N THR A 151 -10.45 2.96 -23.46
CA THR A 151 -10.39 1.85 -24.42
C THR A 151 -9.01 1.26 -24.67
N LEU A 152 -7.95 1.99 -24.30
CA LEU A 152 -6.56 1.57 -24.49
C LEU A 152 -6.06 0.64 -23.38
N GLU A 153 -6.86 0.41 -22.34
CA GLU A 153 -6.54 -0.54 -21.29
C GLU A 153 -6.70 -1.99 -21.80
N LEU A 154 -5.80 -2.88 -21.36
CA LEU A 154 -5.71 -4.25 -21.86
C LEU A 154 -6.97 -5.08 -21.54
N GLN A 155 -7.47 -5.04 -20.31
CA GLN A 155 -8.68 -5.74 -19.92
C GLN A 155 -9.90 -5.19 -20.66
N PHE A 156 -9.98 -3.88 -20.87
CA PHE A 156 -11.03 -3.25 -21.66
C PHE A 156 -10.99 -3.74 -23.12
N ALA A 157 -9.83 -3.64 -23.77
CA ALA A 157 -9.66 -4.02 -25.17
C ALA A 157 -9.99 -5.50 -25.40
N THR A 158 -9.49 -6.39 -24.53
CA THR A 158 -9.76 -7.83 -24.63
C THR A 158 -11.24 -8.16 -24.39
N THR A 159 -11.88 -7.51 -23.43
CA THR A 159 -13.32 -7.68 -23.17
C THR A 159 -14.16 -7.18 -24.36
N ALA A 160 -13.83 -6.03 -24.94
CA ALA A 160 -14.53 -5.49 -26.10
C ALA A 160 -14.45 -6.42 -27.32
N ILE A 161 -13.28 -7.01 -27.58
CA ILE A 161 -13.09 -8.01 -28.65
C ILE A 161 -13.84 -9.30 -28.32
N ALA A 162 -13.76 -9.76 -27.07
CA ALA A 162 -14.42 -10.97 -26.61
C ALA A 162 -15.93 -10.92 -26.82
N THR A 163 -16.57 -9.79 -26.48
CA THR A 163 -18.01 -9.58 -26.65
C THR A 163 -18.39 -9.56 -28.13
N ARG A 164 -17.58 -8.94 -29.00
CA ARG A 164 -17.84 -8.91 -30.45
C ARG A 164 -17.71 -10.28 -31.11
N LEU A 165 -16.74 -11.09 -30.67
CA LEU A 165 -16.47 -12.40 -31.23
C LEU A 165 -17.22 -13.54 -30.52
N TYR A 166 -17.95 -13.24 -29.45
CA TYR A 166 -18.57 -14.22 -28.55
C TYR A 166 -17.57 -15.26 -28.02
N LYS A 167 -16.32 -14.83 -27.78
CA LYS A 167 -15.21 -15.69 -27.33
C LYS A 167 -14.58 -15.17 -26.02
N PRO A 168 -15.30 -15.18 -24.89
CA PRO A 168 -14.77 -14.69 -23.61
C PRO A 168 -13.58 -15.49 -23.09
N ILE A 169 -13.66 -16.82 -23.12
CA ILE A 169 -12.60 -17.68 -22.55
C ILE A 169 -11.25 -17.49 -23.28
N PRO A 170 -11.18 -17.58 -24.63
CA PRO A 170 -9.91 -17.36 -25.32
C PRO A 170 -9.29 -15.99 -25.07
N LEU A 171 -10.09 -14.93 -25.03
CA LEU A 171 -9.59 -13.56 -24.82
C LEU A 171 -9.14 -13.31 -23.38
N LEU A 172 -9.76 -13.96 -22.38
CA LEU A 172 -9.26 -13.95 -21.00
C LEU A 172 -7.87 -14.59 -20.89
N ILE A 173 -7.63 -15.70 -21.59
CA ILE A 173 -6.31 -16.35 -21.63
C ILE A 173 -5.27 -15.38 -22.24
N VAL A 174 -5.62 -14.68 -23.32
CA VAL A 174 -4.76 -13.65 -23.93
C VAL A 174 -4.43 -12.53 -22.93
N ALA A 175 -5.44 -12.01 -22.22
CA ALA A 175 -5.23 -11.00 -21.18
C ALA A 175 -4.28 -11.51 -20.08
N CYS A 176 -4.52 -12.72 -19.56
CA CYS A 176 -3.67 -13.36 -18.55
C CYS A 176 -2.21 -13.49 -19.01
N ILE A 177 -1.98 -13.93 -20.25
CA ILE A 177 -0.62 -14.04 -20.82
C ILE A 177 0.06 -12.68 -20.84
N TRP A 178 -0.61 -11.63 -21.32
CA TRP A 178 -0.05 -10.30 -21.37
C TRP A 178 0.25 -9.72 -19.99
N TYR A 179 -0.66 -9.85 -19.03
CA TYR A 179 -0.38 -9.46 -17.65
C TYR A 179 0.78 -10.26 -17.06
N LEU A 180 0.89 -11.56 -17.33
CA LEU A 180 2.00 -12.40 -16.87
C LEU A 180 3.33 -11.94 -17.47
N VAL A 181 3.40 -11.65 -18.77
CA VAL A 181 4.60 -11.13 -19.43
C VAL A 181 5.04 -9.82 -18.81
N ILE A 182 4.13 -8.86 -18.66
CA ILE A 182 4.44 -7.53 -18.11
C ILE A 182 4.87 -7.65 -16.63
N THR A 183 4.12 -8.40 -15.82
CA THR A 183 4.46 -8.59 -14.40
C THR A 183 5.78 -9.31 -14.23
N SER A 184 6.12 -10.28 -15.09
CA SER A 184 7.40 -10.98 -15.05
C SER A 184 8.58 -10.06 -15.33
N ILE A 185 8.44 -9.14 -16.31
CA ILE A 185 9.45 -8.11 -16.58
C ILE A 185 9.64 -7.21 -15.35
N LEU A 186 8.53 -6.76 -14.73
CA LEU A 186 8.60 -5.94 -13.52
C LEU A 186 9.21 -6.68 -12.34
N MET A 187 8.92 -7.97 -12.14
CA MET A 187 9.52 -8.78 -11.08
C MET A 187 11.05 -8.87 -11.23
N ILE A 188 11.57 -8.97 -12.45
CA ILE A 188 13.02 -8.95 -12.70
C ILE A 188 13.61 -7.58 -12.29
N ILE A 189 12.94 -6.48 -12.64
CA ILE A 189 13.36 -5.13 -12.26
C ILE A 189 13.32 -4.96 -10.74
N GLN A 190 12.23 -5.36 -10.09
CA GLN A 190 12.06 -5.35 -8.63
C GLN A 190 13.18 -6.16 -7.96
N SER A 191 13.47 -7.38 -8.42
CA SER A 191 14.53 -8.22 -7.83
C SER A 191 15.90 -7.55 -7.90
N ARG A 192 16.20 -6.80 -8.98
CA ARG A 192 17.44 -6.03 -9.08
C ARG A 192 17.47 -4.85 -8.11
N LEU A 193 16.35 -4.13 -7.97
CA LEU A 193 16.22 -3.03 -7.00
C LEU A 193 16.37 -3.55 -5.56
N GLU A 194 15.73 -4.68 -5.23
CA GLU A 194 15.86 -5.32 -3.93
C GLU A 194 17.28 -5.78 -3.64
N LYS A 195 18.01 -6.32 -4.62
CA LYS A 195 19.43 -6.66 -4.43
C LYS A 195 20.31 -5.43 -4.15
N HIS A 196 19.93 -4.27 -4.67
CA HIS A 196 20.65 -3.01 -4.45
C HIS A 196 20.32 -2.39 -3.08
N PHE A 197 19.03 -2.38 -2.68
CA PHE A 197 18.55 -1.72 -1.46
C PHE A 197 18.38 -2.65 -0.24
N GLY A 198 18.26 -3.96 -0.46
CA GLY A 198 17.98 -4.99 0.54
C GLY A 198 19.22 -5.54 1.26
N LYS A 199 20.42 -5.08 0.91
CA LYS A 199 21.61 -5.35 1.74
C LYS A 199 21.57 -4.51 3.01
N GLY A 200 21.03 -5.06 4.10
CA GLY A 200 21.28 -4.51 5.44
C GLY A 200 20.19 -4.65 6.50
N PHE A 201 19.04 -5.23 6.19
CA PHE A 201 18.03 -5.53 7.22
C PHE A 201 17.32 -6.83 6.85
N ASP A 202 17.91 -7.96 7.24
CA ASP A 202 17.07 -9.08 7.65
C ASP A 202 16.25 -8.55 8.82
N ALA A 203 15.01 -8.15 8.55
CA ALA A 203 14.02 -8.14 9.60
C ALA A 203 14.01 -9.59 10.11
N ARG A 204 14.78 -9.88 11.15
CA ARG A 204 14.68 -11.14 11.88
C ARG A 204 13.19 -11.33 12.07
N PRO A 205 12.58 -12.40 11.53
CA PRO A 205 11.20 -12.67 11.83
C PRO A 205 11.11 -12.71 13.35
N ALA A 206 10.30 -11.83 13.93
CA ALA A 206 9.93 -11.89 15.33
C ALA A 206 9.20 -13.23 15.51
N GLY A 207 9.97 -14.28 15.78
CA GLY A 207 9.52 -15.67 15.66
C GLY A 207 10.67 -16.70 15.57
N ALA A 208 11.88 -16.31 15.19
CA ALA A 208 13.04 -17.21 15.29
C ALA A 208 13.53 -17.28 16.74
N ARG A 209 12.93 -18.20 17.52
CA ARG A 209 13.37 -18.72 18.84
C ARG A 209 14.71 -18.15 19.32
N GLY A 210 14.65 -17.04 20.05
CA GLY A 210 15.68 -16.76 21.04
C GLY A 210 15.57 -17.85 22.10
N LYS A 211 16.63 -18.63 22.30
CA LYS A 211 16.76 -19.50 23.47
C LYS A 211 16.32 -18.70 24.69
N GLN A 212 15.24 -19.15 25.35
CA GLN A 212 14.82 -18.59 26.63
C GLN A 212 16.03 -18.66 27.55
N THR A 213 16.50 -17.50 28.01
CA THR A 213 17.46 -17.43 29.11
C THR A 213 16.80 -18.13 30.31
N PRO A 214 17.43 -19.15 30.91
CA PRO A 214 16.81 -19.87 32.03
C PRO A 214 16.48 -18.88 33.16
N LEU A 215 15.29 -19.01 33.73
CA LEU A 215 14.92 -18.30 34.94
C LEU A 215 15.94 -18.63 36.06
N PRO A 216 16.27 -17.67 36.95
CA PRO A 216 17.24 -17.92 38.01
C PRO A 216 16.70 -19.02 38.93
N GLY A 217 17.42 -20.15 39.01
CA GLY A 217 17.09 -21.25 39.93
C GLY A 217 16.85 -22.62 39.31
N LYS A 218 16.98 -22.81 37.99
CA LYS A 218 17.00 -24.16 37.38
C LYS A 218 18.41 -24.53 36.95
N THR A 219 19.01 -25.46 37.67
CA THR A 219 20.25 -26.15 37.31
C THR A 219 20.08 -26.88 35.99
N GLU A 220 21.11 -26.82 35.14
CA GLU A 220 21.16 -27.51 33.85
C GLU A 220 20.97 -29.03 34.06
N GLY A 221 19.86 -29.61 33.61
CA GLY A 221 19.75 -31.07 33.55
C GLY A 221 18.38 -31.74 33.69
N GLU A 222 17.25 -31.02 33.82
CA GLU A 222 15.93 -31.71 33.81
C GLU A 222 15.42 -31.91 32.37
N PRO A 223 15.24 -33.15 31.88
CA PRO A 223 14.75 -33.41 30.54
C PRO A 223 13.29 -32.96 30.40
N GLN A 224 13.03 -32.10 29.42
CA GLN A 224 11.71 -31.61 29.03
C GLN A 224 10.69 -32.74 28.71
N ASP A 225 11.18 -33.96 28.49
CA ASP A 225 10.38 -35.13 28.10
C ASP A 225 9.44 -35.65 29.19
N ASP A 226 9.76 -35.47 30.48
CA ASP A 226 8.91 -35.97 31.56
C ASP A 226 7.64 -35.11 31.74
N ILE A 227 7.74 -33.79 31.48
CA ILE A 227 6.61 -32.86 31.57
C ILE A 227 5.58 -33.14 30.47
N ASN A 228 6.03 -33.47 29.26
CA ASN A 228 5.13 -33.81 28.16
C ASN A 228 4.41 -35.15 28.38
N LYS A 229 5.12 -36.18 28.87
CA LYS A 229 4.50 -37.47 29.21
C LYS A 229 3.48 -37.37 30.33
N GLN A 230 3.75 -36.54 31.34
CA GLN A 230 2.84 -36.34 32.47
C GLN A 230 1.56 -35.61 32.05
N ASN A 231 1.68 -34.64 31.13
CA ASN A 231 0.52 -33.92 30.58
C ASN A 231 -0.32 -34.83 29.67
N GLU A 232 0.30 -35.65 28.82
CA GLU A 232 -0.43 -36.62 27.97
C GLU A 232 -1.17 -37.68 28.78
N ALA A 233 -0.56 -38.21 29.85
CA ALA A 233 -1.21 -39.16 30.76
C ALA A 233 -2.40 -38.54 31.50
N THR A 234 -2.30 -37.27 31.89
CA THR A 234 -3.38 -36.55 32.58
C THR A 234 -4.56 -36.26 31.64
N PHE A 235 -4.29 -35.95 30.37
CA PHE A 235 -5.34 -35.75 29.35
C PHE A 235 -5.99 -37.05 28.89
N ALA A 236 -5.25 -38.17 28.87
CA ALA A 236 -5.81 -39.48 28.54
C ALA A 236 -6.75 -40.02 29.63
N GLY A 237 -6.47 -39.72 30.91
CA GLY A 237 -7.32 -40.13 32.03
C GLY A 237 -8.63 -39.33 32.21
N MET A 238 -8.81 -38.22 31.48
CA MET A 238 -10.02 -37.39 31.54
C MET A 238 -11.07 -37.74 30.48
N ASN A 239 -10.75 -38.63 29.54
CA ASN A 239 -11.62 -39.05 28.44
C ASN A 239 -11.99 -40.54 28.47
N ALA A 240 -11.78 -41.22 29.61
CA ALA A 240 -12.16 -42.62 29.85
C ALA A 240 -13.25 -42.73 30.90
#